data_AF-A0A2V7A9T2-F1
#
_entry.id   AF-A0A2V7A9T2-F1
#
_cell.length_a   1.000
_cell.length_b   1.000
_cell.length_c   1.000
_cell.angle_alpha   90.00
_cell.angle_beta   90.00
_cell.angle_gamma   90.00
#
_symmetry.space_group_name_H-M   'P 1'
#
loop_
_entity.id
_entity.type
_entity.pdbx_description
1 polymer ?
#
loop_
_entity_poly.entity_id
_entity_poly.type
_entity_poly.pdbx_seq_one_letter_code
_entity_poly.pdbx_strand_id
1 'polypeptide(L)'
;MPHYLSEEELSRTAPAELASFKSPIPTQIVSNGEFNPLPQTLEQRRVEARIKELADGLGKRHGMGRRQFLASSAGMAAAFLAMNEVFGPLFDVSRAEAAT
;
A
#
# COMPACT_ATOMS: atom_id res chain seq x y z
N MET A 1 26.56 3.71 -3.51
CA MET A 1 26.39 2.49 -2.71
C MET A 1 26.64 1.31 -3.62
N PRO A 2 27.36 0.26 -3.19
CA PRO A 2 27.51 -0.95 -4.00
C PRO A 2 26.14 -1.62 -4.17
N HIS A 3 25.82 -2.02 -5.40
CA HIS A 3 24.63 -2.79 -5.78
C HIS A 3 25.00 -3.79 -6.87
N TYR A 4 24.17 -4.81 -7.07
CA TYR A 4 24.38 -5.86 -8.06
C TYR A 4 23.69 -5.59 -9.41
N LEU A 5 22.88 -4.53 -9.50
CA LEU A 5 22.23 -4.12 -10.75
C LEU A 5 23.22 -3.45 -11.72
N SER A 6 23.08 -3.75 -13.01
CA SER A 6 23.69 -2.96 -14.08
C SER A 6 23.10 -1.54 -14.13
N GLU A 7 23.77 -0.61 -14.83
CA GLU A 7 23.25 0.75 -15.02
C GLU A 7 21.88 0.75 -15.71
N GLU A 8 21.67 -0.14 -16.68
CA GLU A 8 20.39 -0.29 -17.37
C GLU A 8 19.29 -0.78 -16.42
N GLU A 9 19.56 -1.80 -15.61
CA GLU A 9 18.60 -2.30 -14.63
C GLU A 9 18.27 -1.24 -13.57
N LEU A 10 19.28 -0.53 -13.06
CA LEU A 10 19.10 0.54 -12.10
C LEU A 10 18.21 1.65 -12.67
N SER A 11 18.39 2.02 -13.95
CA SER A 11 17.59 3.04 -14.64
C SER A 11 16.09 2.71 -14.72
N ARG A 12 15.73 1.42 -14.59
CA ARG A 12 14.35 0.93 -14.60
C ARG A 12 13.72 0.85 -13.21
N THR A 13 14.48 1.17 -12.16
CA THR A 13 13.99 1.24 -10.79
C THR A 13 13.64 2.68 -10.41
N ALA A 14 12.77 2.83 -9.41
CA ALA A 14 12.45 4.13 -8.82
C ALA A 14 12.57 4.05 -7.30
N PRO A 15 13.05 5.13 -6.62
CA PRO A 15 13.14 5.15 -5.17
C PRO A 15 11.80 4.89 -4.48
N ALA A 16 11.83 4.15 -3.37
CA ALA A 16 10.64 3.76 -2.64
C ALA A 16 9.81 4.97 -2.17
N GLU A 17 10.47 6.07 -1.85
CA GLU A 17 9.85 7.30 -1.38
C GLU A 17 9.01 7.98 -2.46
N LEU A 18 9.35 7.76 -3.74
CA LEU A 18 8.74 8.38 -4.92
C LEU A 18 7.76 7.45 -5.63
N ALA A 19 8.10 6.17 -5.76
CA ALA A 19 7.34 5.20 -6.54
C ALA A 19 6.05 4.73 -5.88
N SER A 20 6.03 4.67 -4.54
CA SER A 20 4.95 4.01 -3.79
C SER A 20 3.79 4.96 -3.47
N PHE A 21 2.56 4.46 -3.65
CA PHE A 21 1.38 5.06 -3.01
C PHE A 21 1.58 5.04 -1.49
N LYS A 22 1.47 6.22 -0.85
CA LYS A 22 1.65 6.38 0.60
C LYS A 22 0.45 5.81 1.36
N SER A 23 0.49 4.50 1.58
CA SER A 23 -0.43 3.75 2.43
C SER A 23 0.35 2.99 3.51
N PRO A 24 -0.30 2.52 4.58
CA PRO A 24 0.41 1.84 5.66
C PRO A 24 0.93 0.44 5.26
N ILE A 25 0.46 -0.13 4.14
CA ILE A 25 0.93 -1.42 3.62
C ILE A 25 1.37 -1.26 2.17
N PRO A 26 2.66 -1.47 1.82
CA PRO A 26 3.12 -1.36 0.45
C PRO A 26 2.50 -2.45 -0.43
N THR A 27 2.05 -2.07 -1.62
CA THR A 27 1.43 -2.98 -2.61
C THR A 27 2.39 -3.35 -3.74
N GLN A 28 3.64 -2.90 -3.72
CA GLN A 28 4.65 -3.26 -4.71
C GLN A 28 6.03 -3.35 -4.03
N ILE A 29 6.79 -4.39 -4.39
CA ILE A 29 8.17 -4.54 -3.96
C ILE A 29 9.07 -3.53 -4.67
N VAL A 30 10.06 -3.01 -3.96
CA VAL A 30 11.11 -2.14 -4.49
C VAL A 30 12.44 -2.86 -4.44
N SER A 31 13.37 -2.50 -5.32
CA SER A 31 14.71 -3.08 -5.28
C SER A 31 15.48 -2.57 -4.07
N ASN A 32 16.21 -3.46 -3.41
CA ASN A 32 17.30 -3.12 -2.49
C ASN A 32 18.66 -3.00 -3.20
N GLY A 33 18.69 -3.11 -4.54
CA GLY A 33 19.92 -3.16 -5.35
C GLY A 33 20.42 -4.57 -5.64
N GLU A 34 19.74 -5.62 -5.17
CA GLU A 34 20.14 -7.03 -5.38
C GLU A 34 19.30 -7.76 -6.43
N PHE A 35 18.09 -7.26 -6.72
CA PHE A 35 17.16 -7.88 -7.67
C PHE A 35 16.33 -6.85 -8.43
N ASN A 36 15.87 -7.23 -9.62
CA ASN A 36 14.88 -6.47 -10.37
C ASN A 36 13.48 -6.75 -9.79
N PRO A 37 12.75 -5.73 -9.30
CA PRO A 37 11.46 -5.94 -8.68
C PRO A 37 10.42 -6.36 -9.73
N LEU A 38 9.53 -7.27 -9.34
CA LEU A 38 8.38 -7.59 -10.17
C LEU A 38 7.46 -6.36 -10.30
N PRO A 39 6.77 -6.19 -11.44
CA PRO A 39 5.75 -5.17 -11.56
C PRO A 39 4.60 -5.45 -10.58
N GLN A 40 3.88 -4.39 -10.17
CA GLN A 40 2.69 -4.53 -9.34
C GLN A 40 1.65 -5.43 -10.03
N THR A 41 1.25 -6.51 -9.37
CA THR A 41 0.28 -7.47 -9.87
C THR A 41 -1.14 -6.88 -9.95
N LEU A 42 -2.05 -7.59 -10.62
CA LEU A 42 -3.46 -7.15 -10.72
C LEU A 42 -4.12 -7.09 -9.35
N GLU A 43 -3.88 -8.10 -8.52
CA GLU A 43 -4.41 -8.21 -7.16
C GLU A 43 -3.84 -7.11 -6.26
N GLN A 44 -2.54 -6.84 -6.36
CA GLN A 44 -1.91 -5.72 -5.65
C GLN A 44 -2.50 -4.36 -6.04
N ARG A 45 -2.77 -4.13 -7.34
CA ARG A 45 -3.48 -2.93 -7.82
C ARG A 45 -4.89 -2.83 -7.24
N ARG A 46 -5.61 -3.95 -7.13
CA ARG A 46 -6.94 -4.01 -6.51
C ARG A 46 -6.89 -3.65 -5.03
N VAL A 47 -5.92 -4.17 -4.28
CA VAL A 47 -5.72 -3.77 -2.87
C VAL A 47 -5.49 -2.26 -2.78
N GLU A 48 -4.59 -1.70 -3.58
CA GLU A 48 -4.29 -0.27 -3.56
C GLU A 48 -5.54 0.58 -3.86
N ALA A 49 -6.35 0.19 -4.84
CA ALA A 49 -7.60 0.86 -5.17
C ALA A 49 -8.59 0.80 -3.99
N ARG A 50 -8.74 -0.37 -3.36
CA ARG A 50 -9.63 -0.55 -2.20
C ARG A 50 -9.17 0.25 -0.98
N ILE A 51 -7.86 0.35 -0.74
CA ILE A 51 -7.31 1.24 0.31
C ILE A 51 -7.72 2.68 0.05
N LYS A 52 -7.59 3.17 -1.20
CA LYS A 52 -7.98 4.55 -1.57
C LYS A 52 -9.47 4.79 -1.33
N GLU A 53 -10.32 3.87 -1.78
CA GLU A 53 -11.79 3.96 -1.63
C GLU A 53 -12.21 3.96 -0.16
N LEU A 54 -11.67 3.06 0.65
CA LEU A 54 -11.95 3.00 2.08
C LEU A 54 -11.48 4.28 2.78
N ALA A 55 -10.27 4.75 2.50
CA ALA A 55 -9.73 5.98 3.09
C ALA A 55 -10.51 7.23 2.69
N ASP A 56 -11.02 7.30 1.46
CA ASP A 56 -11.87 8.41 1.01
C ASP A 56 -13.24 8.42 1.70
N GLY A 57 -13.85 7.24 1.89
CA GLY A 57 -15.16 7.13 2.52
C GLY A 57 -15.11 7.27 4.04
N LEU A 58 -14.13 6.63 4.68
CA LEU A 58 -13.96 6.65 6.13
C LEU A 58 -13.34 7.97 6.59
N GLY A 59 -12.25 8.42 5.96
CA GLY A 59 -11.58 9.67 6.32
C GLY A 59 -12.52 10.87 6.31
N LYS A 60 -13.38 11.00 5.29
CA LYS A 60 -14.40 12.06 5.21
C LYS A 60 -15.36 12.06 6.40
N ARG A 61 -15.75 10.89 6.91
CA ARG A 61 -16.66 10.78 8.07
C ARG A 61 -16.03 11.27 9.37
N HIS A 62 -14.70 11.18 9.48
CA HIS A 62 -13.93 11.66 10.63
C HIS A 62 -13.33 13.07 10.42
N GLY A 63 -13.72 13.77 9.35
CA GLY A 63 -13.14 15.09 9.03
C GLY A 63 -11.66 15.05 8.67
N MET A 64 -11.13 13.89 8.31
CA MET A 64 -9.72 13.67 7.98
C MET A 64 -9.49 13.64 6.47
N GLY A 65 -8.38 14.23 6.03
CA GLY A 65 -7.87 13.99 4.68
C GLY A 65 -7.35 12.55 4.53
N ARG A 66 -7.35 12.01 3.30
CA ARG A 66 -6.90 10.64 3.01
C ARG A 66 -5.55 10.28 3.65
N ARG A 67 -4.56 11.17 3.53
CA ARG A 67 -3.22 10.98 4.11
C ARG A 67 -3.23 10.88 5.62
N GLN A 68 -4.01 11.74 6.29
CA GLN A 68 -4.12 11.73 7.75
C GLN A 68 -4.83 10.47 8.23
N PHE A 69 -5.90 10.07 7.54
CA PHE A 69 -6.61 8.83 7.83
C PHE A 69 -5.69 7.60 7.67
N LEU A 70 -4.97 7.49 6.54
CA LEU A 70 -4.06 6.35 6.31
C LEU A 70 -2.87 6.27 7.27
N ALA A 71 -2.56 7.36 7.98
CA ALA A 71 -1.54 7.39 9.02
C ALA A 71 -2.06 7.01 10.42
N SER A 72 -3.37 6.75 10.57
CA SER A 72 -3.98 6.33 11.85
C SER A 72 -4.09 4.81 11.99
N SER A 73 -4.48 4.34 13.17
CA SER A 73 -4.82 2.92 13.41
C SER A 73 -6.01 2.47 12.54
N ALA A 74 -7.04 3.31 12.38
CA ALA A 74 -8.16 3.05 11.50
C ALA A 74 -7.73 2.94 10.03
N GLY A 75 -6.74 3.74 9.61
CA GLY A 75 -6.09 3.63 8.30
C GLY A 75 -5.40 2.28 8.07
N MET A 76 -4.68 1.78 9.08
CA MET A 76 -4.07 0.44 9.02
C MET A 76 -5.14 -0.66 8.97
N ALA A 77 -6.18 -0.58 9.81
CA ALA A 77 -7.30 -1.52 9.79
C ALA A 77 -8.02 -1.54 8.42
N ALA A 78 -8.21 -0.37 7.80
CA ALA A 78 -8.76 -0.26 6.46
C ALA A 78 -7.86 -0.95 5.41
N ALA A 79 -6.53 -0.88 5.56
CA ALA A 79 -5.61 -1.58 4.67
C ALA A 79 -5.65 -3.10 4.83
N PHE A 80 -5.76 -3.61 6.06
CA PHE A 80 -5.97 -5.04 6.29
C PHE A 80 -7.33 -5.52 5.76
N LEU A 81 -8.40 -4.73 5.87
CA LEU A 81 -9.68 -5.07 5.24
C LEU A 81 -9.55 -5.15 3.72
N ALA A 82 -8.84 -4.21 3.08
CA ALA A 82 -8.60 -4.25 1.64
C ALA A 82 -7.81 -5.50 1.21
N MET A 83 -6.80 -5.89 1.99
CA MET A 83 -6.07 -7.14 1.78
C MET A 83 -7.01 -8.36 1.89
N ASN A 84 -7.87 -8.37 2.91
CA ASN A 84 -8.82 -9.47 3.11
C ASN A 84 -9.83 -9.60 1.97
N GLU A 85 -10.33 -8.48 1.44
CA GLU A 85 -11.27 -8.45 0.32
C GLU A 85 -10.67 -9.00 -0.98
N VAL A 86 -9.34 -8.92 -1.16
CA VAL A 86 -8.66 -9.36 -2.38
C VAL A 86 -8.07 -10.77 -2.25
N PHE A 87 -7.45 -11.07 -1.11
CA PHE A 87 -6.66 -12.29 -0.91
C PHE A 87 -7.32 -13.31 0.04
N GLY A 88 -8.51 -13.01 0.57
CA GLY A 88 -9.19 -13.84 1.57
C GLY A 88 -8.78 -13.48 3.01
N PRO A 89 -9.29 -14.19 4.03
CA PRO A 89 -9.17 -13.77 5.44
C PRO A 89 -7.75 -13.97 5.99
N LEU A 90 -6.84 -13.02 5.70
CA LEU A 90 -5.44 -13.03 6.13
C LEU A 90 -5.23 -12.37 7.50
N PHE A 91 -6.05 -11.37 7.80
CA PHE A 91 -5.93 -10.55 9.01
C PHE A 91 -7.22 -10.61 9.81
N ASP A 92 -7.11 -10.73 11.14
CA ASP A 92 -8.25 -10.59 12.04
C ASP A 92 -8.53 -9.10 12.24
N VAL A 93 -9.47 -8.57 11.45
CA VAL A 93 -9.85 -7.16 11.47
C VAL A 93 -11.32 -7.01 11.08
N SER A 94 -12.01 -6.13 11.79
CA SER A 94 -13.42 -5.82 11.60
C SER A 94 -13.60 -4.50 10.84
N ARG A 95 -14.78 -4.34 10.23
CA ARG A 95 -15.17 -3.05 9.63
C ARG A 95 -15.29 -1.92 10.66
N ALA A 96 -15.54 -2.25 11.92
CA ALA A 96 -15.67 -1.26 13.00
C ALA A 96 -14.32 -0.62 13.35
N GLU A 97 -13.24 -1.42 13.38
CA GLU A 97 -11.89 -0.91 13.65
C GLU A 97 -11.40 0.06 12.57
N ALA A 98 -11.81 -0.13 11.32
CA ALA A 98 -11.52 0.81 10.24
C ALA A 98 -12.35 2.11 10.31
N ALA A 99 -13.40 2.15 11.12
CA ALA A 99 -14.35 3.27 11.24
C ALA A 99 -14.31 3.97 12.61
N THR A 100 -13.23 3.76 13.37
CA THR A 100 -12.97 4.42 14.66
C THR A 100 -12.30 5.78 14.44
#